data_AF-A0A965XUS3-F1
#
_entry.id   AF-A0A965XUS3-F1
#
_cell.length_a   1.000
_cell.length_b   1.000
_cell.length_c   1.000
_cell.angle_alpha   90.00
_cell.angle_beta   90.00
_cell.angle_gamma   90.00
#
_symmetry.space_group_name_H-M   'P 1'
#
loop_
_entity.id
_entity.type
_entity.pdbx_description
1 polymer ?
#
loop_
_entity_poly.entity_id
_entity_poly.type
_entity_poly.pdbx_seq_one_letter_code
_entity_poly.pdbx_strand_id
1 'polypeptide(L)'
;MRRMSCRIICTLIMATTFGLLFSQESGGGSFFYEKTRELSRQQMEKLAIEEFAKGNYPSFLTEWAEIGTVQEDAHGKKREVVFFVSPDYLAIGNSGDYYTLPLTPMASEEICEMSGAWLPTPKIVDMI
;
A
#
# COMPACT_ATOMS: atom_id res chain seq x y z
N MET A 1 -39.94 -25.80 7.12
CA MET A 1 -39.18 -24.73 7.82
C MET A 1 -37.67 -25.01 7.84
N ARG A 2 -37.01 -25.18 6.67
CA ARG A 2 -35.55 -25.53 6.61
C ARG A 2 -34.76 -24.80 5.52
N ARG A 3 -35.25 -23.65 5.02
CA ARG A 3 -34.59 -22.85 3.96
C ARG A 3 -34.15 -21.45 4.38
N MET A 4 -34.43 -21.03 5.62
CA MET A 4 -34.08 -19.68 6.11
C MET A 4 -32.72 -19.61 6.83
N SER A 5 -32.16 -20.72 7.32
CA SER A 5 -30.88 -20.72 8.04
C SER A 5 -29.63 -20.60 7.16
N CYS A 6 -29.71 -20.91 5.86
CA CYS A 6 -28.53 -20.87 4.98
C CYS A 6 -28.22 -19.46 4.46
N ARG A 7 -29.23 -18.59 4.31
CA ARG A 7 -29.02 -17.21 3.82
C ARG A 7 -28.36 -16.31 4.86
N ILE A 8 -28.63 -16.56 6.15
CA ILE A 8 -28.12 -15.76 7.28
C ILE A 8 -26.64 -16.05 7.55
N ILE A 9 -26.20 -17.31 7.36
CA ILE A 9 -24.79 -17.69 7.58
C ILE A 9 -23.89 -17.14 6.46
N CYS A 10 -24.35 -17.10 5.20
CA CYS A 10 -23.58 -16.51 4.10
C CYS A 10 -23.45 -14.98 4.18
N THR A 11 -24.39 -14.27 4.82
CA THR A 11 -24.27 -12.80 5.00
C THR A 11 -23.32 -12.42 6.12
N LEU A 12 -23.15 -13.28 7.13
CA LEU A 12 -22.20 -13.07 8.22
C LEU A 12 -20.73 -13.21 7.80
N ILE A 13 -20.43 -14.05 6.81
CA ILE A 13 -19.04 -14.28 6.34
C ILE A 13 -18.55 -13.16 5.41
N MET A 14 -19.46 -12.50 4.67
CA MET A 14 -19.11 -11.35 3.82
C MET A 14 -18.79 -10.07 4.62
N ALA A 15 -19.27 -9.96 5.86
CA ALA A 15 -19.03 -8.79 6.70
C ALA A 15 -17.64 -8.79 7.35
N THR A 16 -16.98 -9.95 7.47
CA THR A 16 -15.68 -10.05 8.15
C THR A 16 -14.48 -9.82 7.25
N THR A 17 -14.62 -9.93 5.92
CA THR A 17 -13.50 -9.75 4.98
C THR A 17 -13.38 -8.34 4.41
N PHE A 18 -14.36 -7.46 4.66
CA PHE A 18 -14.31 -6.06 4.24
C PHE A 18 -13.77 -5.12 5.34
N GLY A 19 -13.32 -5.67 6.46
CA GLY A 19 -12.94 -4.93 7.67
C GLY A 19 -11.46 -4.57 7.82
N LEU A 20 -10.64 -4.68 6.77
CA LEU A 20 -9.21 -4.32 6.83
C LEU A 20 -8.78 -3.37 5.69
N LEU A 21 -9.70 -2.55 5.18
CA LEU A 21 -9.31 -1.30 4.53
C LEU A 21 -9.31 -0.21 5.60
N PHE A 22 -8.37 -0.31 6.55
CA PHE A 22 -7.96 0.86 7.32
C PHE A 22 -7.27 1.78 6.31
N SER A 23 -8.00 2.68 5.68
CA SER A 23 -7.36 3.74 4.91
C SER A 23 -7.23 5.00 5.76
N GLN A 24 -8.24 5.45 6.50
CA GLN A 24 -8.09 6.52 7.52
C GLN A 24 -9.18 6.40 8.60
N GLU A 25 -8.78 6.28 9.87
CA GLU A 25 -9.67 6.44 11.04
C GLU A 25 -10.19 7.89 11.10
N SER A 26 -11.46 8.09 11.48
CA SER A 26 -12.14 9.39 11.39
C SER A 26 -11.79 10.38 12.52
N GLY A 27 -10.69 10.17 13.25
CA GLY A 27 -10.49 10.86 14.52
C GLY A 27 -9.06 10.82 15.03
N GLY A 28 -8.18 11.54 14.36
CA GLY A 28 -6.81 11.81 14.81
C GLY A 28 -5.94 12.11 13.59
N GLY A 29 -5.65 13.38 13.31
CA GLY A 29 -4.65 13.73 12.32
C GLY A 29 -3.34 13.04 12.70
N SER A 30 -2.73 12.31 11.76
CA SER A 30 -1.52 11.56 12.07
C SER A 30 -0.46 12.46 12.69
N PHE A 31 0.33 11.98 13.66
CA PHE A 31 1.42 12.78 14.22
C PHE A 31 2.36 13.30 13.12
N PHE A 32 2.65 12.46 12.12
CA PHE A 32 3.48 12.88 11.00
C PHE A 32 2.78 13.92 10.12
N TYR A 33 1.48 13.77 9.88
CA TYR A 33 0.69 14.79 9.16
C TYR A 33 0.73 16.15 9.88
N GLU A 34 0.44 16.19 11.18
CA GLU A 34 0.45 17.45 11.95
C GLU A 34 1.86 18.08 12.01
N LYS A 35 2.91 17.26 12.04
CA LYS A 35 4.30 17.74 11.97
C LYS A 35 4.64 18.38 10.61
N THR A 36 3.97 17.96 9.54
CA THR A 36 4.33 18.33 8.15
C THR A 36 3.35 19.27 7.46
N ARG A 37 2.16 19.47 8.01
CA ARG A 37 1.05 20.23 7.37
C ARG A 37 1.39 21.66 6.95
N GLU A 38 2.35 22.31 7.61
CA GLU A 38 2.80 23.68 7.30
C GLU A 38 4.10 23.72 6.49
N LEU A 39 4.72 22.56 6.26
CA LEU A 39 5.95 22.46 5.50
C LEU A 39 5.67 22.60 4.00
N SER A 40 6.66 23.10 3.27
CA SER A 40 6.65 22.96 1.81
C SER A 40 6.73 21.48 1.42
N ARG A 41 6.25 21.13 0.23
CA ARG A 41 6.32 19.77 -0.30
C ARG A 41 7.74 19.19 -0.21
N GLN A 42 8.76 19.95 -0.62
CA GLN A 42 10.16 19.52 -0.59
C GLN A 42 10.65 19.21 0.82
N GLN A 43 10.26 20.02 1.82
CA GLN A 43 10.61 19.77 3.21
C GLN A 43 9.89 18.54 3.78
N MET A 44 8.61 18.36 3.42
CA MET A 44 7.82 17.20 3.80
C MET A 44 8.40 15.91 3.19
N GLU A 45 8.71 15.90 1.90
CA GLU A 45 9.29 14.74 1.19
C GLU A 45 10.65 14.36 1.80
N LYS A 46 11.53 15.34 2.03
CA LYS A 46 12.81 15.10 2.70
C LYS A 46 12.61 14.46 4.08
N LEU A 47 11.68 14.97 4.88
CA LEU A 47 11.40 14.41 6.19
C LEU A 47 10.79 13.00 6.08
N ALA A 48 9.93 12.74 5.10
CA ALA A 48 9.37 11.42 4.86
C ALA A 48 10.45 10.39 4.53
N ILE A 49 11.40 10.72 3.66
CA ILE A 49 12.55 9.88 3.33
C ILE A 49 13.39 9.59 4.59
N GLU A 50 13.68 10.62 5.40
CA GLU A 50 14.43 10.46 6.65
C GLU A 50 13.71 9.58 7.68
N GLU A 51 12.38 9.71 7.81
CA GLU A 51 11.60 8.87 8.71
C GLU A 51 11.47 7.43 8.17
N PHE A 52 11.32 7.25 6.85
CA PHE A 52 11.32 5.93 6.23
C PHE A 52 12.64 5.19 6.50
N ALA A 53 13.77 5.87 6.31
CA ALA A 53 15.09 5.32 6.58
C ALA A 53 15.30 4.89 8.04
N LYS A 54 14.55 5.49 8.98
CA LYS A 54 14.56 5.12 10.41
C LYS A 54 13.63 3.94 10.73
N GLY A 55 12.89 3.42 9.75
CA GLY A 55 11.89 2.38 9.98
C GLY A 55 10.56 2.92 10.52
N ASN A 56 10.29 4.24 10.41
CA ASN A 56 9.03 4.83 10.86
C ASN A 56 7.96 4.69 9.78
N TYR A 57 7.54 3.46 9.53
CA TYR A 57 6.46 3.14 8.61
C TYR A 57 5.60 1.98 9.15
N PRO A 58 4.34 1.87 8.72
CA PRO A 58 3.49 0.75 9.10
C PRO A 58 4.07 -0.61 8.69
N SER A 59 3.87 -1.63 9.52
CA SER A 59 4.43 -2.98 9.29
C SER A 59 3.94 -3.59 7.96
N PHE A 60 2.71 -3.28 7.55
CA PHE A 60 2.11 -3.80 6.33
C PHE A 60 2.91 -3.44 5.07
N LEU A 61 3.68 -2.35 5.06
CA LEU A 61 4.52 -1.97 3.90
C LEU A 61 5.67 -2.94 3.65
N THR A 62 5.95 -3.83 4.59
CA THR A 62 6.97 -4.89 4.46
C THR A 62 6.38 -6.28 4.22
N GLU A 63 5.05 -6.40 4.18
CA GLU A 63 4.32 -7.65 3.94
C GLU A 63 4.05 -7.82 2.43
N TRP A 64 5.11 -8.08 1.67
CA TRP A 64 5.05 -8.21 0.21
C TRP A 64 4.05 -9.27 -0.26
N ALA A 65 3.13 -8.87 -1.14
CA ALA A 65 2.14 -9.75 -1.76
C ALA A 65 2.65 -10.32 -3.09
N GLU A 66 2.57 -11.64 -3.26
CA GLU A 66 2.93 -12.32 -4.52
C GLU A 66 1.79 -12.22 -5.54
N ILE A 67 2.12 -11.79 -6.76
CA ILE A 67 1.19 -11.70 -7.89
C ILE A 67 1.69 -12.60 -9.01
N GLY A 68 0.89 -13.62 -9.34
CA GLY A 68 1.10 -14.51 -10.49
C GLY A 68 0.21 -14.12 -11.66
N THR A 69 0.79 -13.97 -12.85
CA THR A 69 0.08 -13.60 -14.08
C THR A 69 0.65 -14.30 -15.31
N VAL A 70 -0.10 -14.33 -16.41
CA VAL A 70 0.39 -14.81 -17.72
C VAL A 70 0.44 -13.63 -18.68
N GLN A 71 1.63 -13.34 -19.20
CA GLN A 71 1.87 -12.20 -20.10
C GLN A 71 2.52 -12.67 -21.40
N GLU A 72 2.29 -11.94 -22.49
CA GLU A 72 3.01 -12.17 -23.75
C GLU A 72 4.33 -11.41 -23.77
N ASP A 73 5.40 -12.07 -24.22
CA ASP A 73 6.69 -11.43 -24.46
C ASP A 73 6.75 -10.72 -25.82
N ALA A 74 7.90 -10.10 -26.12
CA ALA A 74 8.12 -9.38 -27.38
C ALA A 74 8.01 -10.25 -28.65
N HIS A 75 7.98 -11.58 -28.51
CA HIS A 75 7.81 -12.53 -29.61
C HIS A 75 6.39 -13.15 -29.64
N GLY A 76 5.47 -12.65 -28.82
CA GLY A 76 4.10 -13.15 -28.72
C GLY A 76 3.98 -14.48 -27.97
N LYS A 77 5.03 -14.93 -27.26
CA LYS A 77 4.97 -16.15 -26.48
C LYS A 77 4.44 -15.85 -25.08
N LYS A 78 3.43 -16.60 -24.65
CA LYS A 78 2.91 -16.55 -23.27
C LYS A 78 3.96 -17.03 -22.27
N ARG A 79 4.13 -16.27 -21.20
CA ARG A 79 5.04 -16.49 -20.08
C ARG A 79 4.27 -16.38 -18.77
N GLU A 80 4.53 -17.29 -17.85
CA GLU A 80 4.17 -17.08 -16.45
C GLU A 80 5.14 -16.07 -15.85
N VAL A 81 4.60 -15.06 -15.16
CA VAL A 81 5.34 -14.00 -14.50
C VAL A 81 4.87 -13.94 -13.06
N VAL A 82 5.82 -13.93 -12.14
CA VAL A 82 5.57 -13.75 -10.71
C VAL A 82 6.34 -12.52 -10.26
N PHE A 83 5.67 -11.62 -9.56
CA PHE A 83 6.29 -10.44 -8.95
C PHE A 83 5.68 -10.16 -7.58
N PHE A 84 6.39 -9.37 -6.77
CA PHE A 84 5.97 -9.03 -5.41
C PHE A 84 5.65 -7.55 -5.34
N VAL A 85 4.55 -7.18 -4.68
CA VAL A 85 4.14 -5.79 -4.51
C VAL A 85 3.93 -5.46 -3.04
N SER A 86 4.24 -4.22 -2.65
CA SER A 86 3.86 -3.71 -1.34
C SER A 86 2.33 -3.55 -1.31
N PRO A 87 1.64 -4.02 -0.26
CA PRO A 87 0.19 -4.20 -0.26
C PRO A 87 -0.63 -2.90 -0.09
N ASP A 88 -0.02 -1.73 0.10
CA ASP A 88 -0.73 -0.46 0.25
C ASP A 88 0.14 0.76 -0.16
N TYR A 89 -0.45 1.95 -0.15
CA TYR A 89 0.25 3.21 -0.39
C TYR A 89 1.32 3.49 0.66
N LEU A 90 2.44 4.03 0.19
CA LEU A 90 3.51 4.48 1.05
C LEU A 90 3.00 5.44 2.14
N ALA A 91 3.38 5.14 3.37
CA ALA A 91 2.98 5.88 4.55
C ALA A 91 4.10 5.98 5.58
N ILE A 92 4.07 7.04 6.38
CA ILE A 92 4.99 7.25 7.52
C ILE A 92 4.19 7.24 8.81
N GLY A 93 4.74 6.60 9.83
CA GLY A 93 4.09 6.36 11.12
C GLY A 93 4.10 4.87 11.48
N ASN A 94 3.12 4.44 12.27
CA ASN A 94 2.94 3.05 12.65
C ASN A 94 1.54 2.57 12.25
N SER A 95 1.25 1.26 12.35
CA SER A 95 -0.01 0.68 11.90
C SER A 95 -1.29 1.22 12.59
N GLY A 96 -1.17 1.94 13.72
CA GLY A 96 -2.29 2.61 14.39
C GLY A 96 -2.36 4.13 14.20
N ASP A 97 -1.30 4.75 13.69
CA ASP A 97 -1.22 6.19 13.37
C ASP A 97 -0.18 6.38 12.25
N TYR A 98 -0.67 6.61 11.04
CA TYR A 98 0.16 6.86 9.87
C TYR A 98 -0.46 7.86 8.91
N TYR A 99 0.38 8.44 8.07
CA TYR A 99 -0.01 9.34 7.01
C TYR A 99 0.45 8.81 5.66
N THR A 100 -0.51 8.61 4.74
CA THR A 100 -0.24 8.29 3.32
C THR A 100 0.22 9.54 2.58
N LEU A 101 1.37 9.45 1.92
CA LEU A 101 2.08 10.63 1.42
C LEU A 101 1.92 10.84 -0.09
N PRO A 102 1.56 12.05 -0.54
CA PRO A 102 1.69 12.41 -1.94
C PRO A 102 3.16 12.78 -2.24
N LEU A 103 3.95 11.80 -2.67
CA LEU A 103 5.34 12.00 -3.09
C LEU A 103 5.46 12.27 -4.59
N THR A 104 6.49 13.02 -4.96
CA THR A 104 6.98 13.09 -6.34
C THR A 104 7.70 11.80 -6.73
N PRO A 105 7.79 11.47 -8.03
CA PRO A 105 8.51 10.29 -8.49
C PRO A 105 9.97 10.24 -8.01
N MET A 106 10.64 11.40 -7.90
CA MET A 106 12.02 11.46 -7.40
C MET A 106 12.13 11.01 -5.94
N ALA A 107 11.25 11.52 -5.06
CA ALA A 107 11.24 11.13 -3.66
C ALA A 107 10.82 9.66 -3.46
N SER A 108 9.85 9.19 -4.26
CA SER A 108 9.43 7.79 -4.22
C SER A 108 10.53 6.83 -4.67
N GLU A 109 11.36 7.22 -5.64
CA GLU A 109 12.49 6.41 -6.10
C GLU A 109 13.53 6.21 -4.99
N GLU A 110 13.88 7.25 -4.22
CA GLU A 110 14.80 7.12 -3.07
C GLU A 110 14.30 6.08 -2.06
N ILE A 111 12.98 6.03 -1.85
CA ILE A 111 12.36 5.03 -0.95
C ILE A 111 12.36 3.63 -1.56
N CYS A 112 12.16 3.53 -2.88
CA CYS A 112 12.28 2.27 -3.60
C CYS A 112 13.70 1.70 -3.51
N GLU A 113 14.73 2.55 -3.68
CA GLU A 113 16.13 2.15 -3.53
C GLU A 113 16.42 1.59 -2.13
N MET A 114 15.93 2.25 -1.07
CA MET A 114 16.06 1.76 0.31
C MET A 114 15.35 0.42 0.55
N SER A 115 14.27 0.17 -0.18
CA SER A 115 13.43 -1.03 -0.05
C SER A 115 13.85 -2.17 -0.98
N GLY A 116 14.82 -1.94 -1.88
CA GLY A 116 15.18 -2.90 -2.94
C GLY A 116 14.07 -3.12 -3.97
N ALA A 117 13.26 -2.08 -4.23
CA ALA A 117 12.09 -2.12 -5.09
C ALA A 117 12.20 -1.14 -6.26
N TRP A 118 11.19 -1.09 -7.12
CA TRP A 118 11.05 -0.13 -8.21
C TRP A 118 9.64 0.42 -8.27
N LEU A 119 9.50 1.64 -8.80
CA LEU A 119 8.17 2.18 -9.10
C LEU A 119 7.44 1.34 -10.15
N PRO A 120 6.14 1.07 -9.97
CA PRO A 120 5.40 0.24 -10.90
C PRO A 120 5.17 0.97 -12.22
N THR A 121 5.31 0.25 -13.32
CA THR A 121 4.85 0.74 -14.63
C THR A 121 3.32 0.73 -14.68
N PRO A 122 2.66 1.50 -15.58
CA PRO A 122 1.20 1.47 -15.72
C PRO A 122 0.66 0.06 -15.94
N LYS A 123 1.39 -0.78 -16.70
CA LYS A 123 1.02 -2.17 -16.94
C LYS A 123 1.02 -3.01 -15.65
N ILE A 124 1.94 -2.76 -14.72
CA ILE A 124 1.96 -3.43 -13.40
C ILE A 124 0.83 -2.89 -12.51
N VAL A 125 0.58 -1.58 -12.54
CA VAL A 125 -0.55 -0.96 -11.82
C VAL A 125 -1.89 -1.56 -12.27
N ASP A 126 -2.08 -1.81 -13.56
CA ASP A 126 -3.30 -2.44 -14.07
C ASP A 126 -3.49 -3.91 -13.60
N MET A 127 -2.44 -4.55 -13.05
CA MET A 127 -2.49 -5.95 -12.59
C MET A 127 -2.70 -6.12 -11.09
N ILE A 128 -2.62 -5.04 -10.30
CA ILE A 128 -2.78 -5.05 -8.84
C ILE A 128 -4.10 -4.36 -8.45
#